data_AF-A0A353TAH3-F1
#
_entry.id   AF-A0A353TAH3-F1
#
_cell.length_a   1.000
_cell.length_b   1.000
_cell.length_c   1.000
_cell.angle_alpha   90.00
_cell.angle_beta   90.00
_cell.angle_gamma   90.00
#
_symmetry.space_group_name_H-M   'P 1'
#
loop_
_entity.id
_entity.type
_entity.pdbx_description
1 polymer ?
#
loop_
_entity_poly.entity_id
_entity_poly.type
_entity_poly.pdbx_seq_one_letter_code
_entity_poly.pdbx_strand_id
1 'polypeptide(L)'
;MWYFISGWPCRFFCLIFFQTRAYNYMKVPRKGGFLLVCNHQCLLDPMFAVIPVTRQFCFAARDSLFRVPFIGWLIRTYNSIPIRRGKPDLAAVKLCVERLKQGYGLIIFPEGTRTLDGKISNLKPGFGLLARKANVPIIPVVIDGAFECWPRHQAFPSPGKVDLIYGDPIPPEKIAALDDRQFAKYLTGTLREMQTELRTKIGKQPFDYLETPQSRPDDEASEDSQPVVSVSVNMPETLQPAAGIEKRQGGGKISYLWYFMWCWLCRIFCMLFFHPRAFNLSRIPKKGGFLLLSNHQSFLDPMLNANPITRPCCFAARDSLFKIPIFGRIVHTVNAIPIKRGQADLTAMRMFVERLKDGFGLVLYPEGTRTLDGKIAEVKPGFSLLARRANVPIIPSVIDGAYECWPKNHKLFSPGKVYVNYGRPIPPEKVAELGDREFAKYLTKILRDMQTELRLKVGRKPFEYPNDEKYCS
;
A
#
# COMPACT_ATOMS: atom_id res chain seq x y z
N MET A 1 -3.21 9.17 -25.12
CA MET A 1 -1.88 8.85 -24.53
C MET A 1 -1.96 8.66 -23.02
N TRP A 2 -2.42 9.66 -22.24
CA TRP A 2 -2.59 9.57 -20.77
C TRP A 2 -3.25 8.26 -20.28
N TYR A 3 -4.44 7.94 -20.79
CA TYR A 3 -5.23 6.76 -20.40
C TYR A 3 -4.44 5.44 -20.36
N PHE A 4 -3.56 5.21 -21.35
CA PHE A 4 -2.77 3.99 -21.44
C PHE A 4 -1.53 4.04 -20.54
N ILE A 5 -0.90 5.20 -20.41
CA ILE A 5 0.28 5.40 -19.56
C ILE A 5 -0.10 5.26 -18.07
N SER A 6 -1.20 5.90 -17.66
CA SER A 6 -1.70 5.83 -16.28
C SER A 6 -2.23 4.44 -15.90
N GLY A 7 -2.53 3.57 -16.88
CA GLY A 7 -2.91 2.18 -16.63
C GLY A 7 -1.77 1.30 -16.12
N TRP A 8 -0.49 1.61 -16.43
CA TRP A 8 0.65 0.78 -16.04
C TRP A 8 0.88 0.70 -14.52
N PRO A 9 0.90 1.84 -13.78
CA PRO A 9 0.98 1.79 -12.32
C PRO A 9 -0.17 1.01 -11.68
N CYS A 10 -1.41 1.20 -12.19
CA CYS A 10 -2.58 0.48 -11.72
C CYS A 10 -2.45 -1.03 -11.96
N ARG A 11 -1.99 -1.43 -13.15
CA ARG A 11 -1.72 -2.84 -13.48
C ARG A 11 -0.67 -3.44 -12.56
N PHE A 12 0.43 -2.73 -12.33
CA PHE A 12 1.49 -3.18 -11.44
C PHE A 12 1.00 -3.33 -9.99
N PHE A 13 0.22 -2.36 -9.51
CA PHE A 13 -0.44 -2.44 -8.20
C PHE A 13 -1.36 -3.65 -8.08
N CYS A 14 -2.24 -3.88 -9.07
CA CYS A 14 -3.14 -5.04 -9.08
C CYS A 14 -2.41 -6.39 -9.17
N LEU A 15 -1.30 -6.46 -9.90
CA LEU A 15 -0.49 -7.67 -10.02
C LEU A 15 0.28 -7.98 -8.73
N ILE A 16 0.83 -6.98 -8.04
CA ILE A 16 1.64 -7.21 -6.84
C ILE A 16 0.79 -7.34 -5.58
N PHE A 17 -0.17 -6.44 -5.41
CA PHE A 17 -0.94 -6.35 -4.17
C PHE A 17 -2.12 -7.33 -4.15
N PHE A 18 -2.80 -7.50 -5.30
CA PHE A 18 -3.97 -8.36 -5.43
C PHE A 18 -3.71 -9.62 -6.25
N GLN A 19 -2.46 -9.87 -6.66
CA GLN A 19 -2.05 -11.07 -7.43
C GLN A 19 -3.04 -11.40 -8.55
N THR A 20 -3.46 -10.35 -9.29
CA THR A 20 -4.64 -10.44 -10.16
C THR A 20 -4.39 -11.44 -11.28
N ARG A 21 -5.33 -12.38 -11.50
CA ARG A 21 -5.30 -13.32 -12.65
C ARG A 21 -6.57 -13.15 -13.47
N ALA A 22 -6.42 -13.18 -14.79
CA ALA A 22 -7.54 -13.03 -15.71
C ALA A 22 -7.59 -14.18 -16.71
N TYR A 23 -8.74 -14.82 -16.81
CA TYR A 23 -9.02 -15.95 -17.69
C TYR A 23 -9.93 -15.49 -18.82
N ASN A 24 -9.68 -15.96 -20.04
CA ASN A 24 -10.53 -15.74 -21.22
C ASN A 24 -10.71 -14.26 -21.65
N TYR A 25 -9.89 -13.33 -21.14
CA TYR A 25 -9.98 -11.90 -21.49
C TYR A 25 -9.82 -11.61 -23.00
N MET A 26 -9.22 -12.54 -23.75
CA MET A 26 -9.10 -12.48 -25.21
C MET A 26 -10.44 -12.60 -25.95
N LYS A 27 -11.52 -13.06 -25.27
CA LYS A 27 -12.88 -13.08 -25.80
C LYS A 27 -13.49 -11.69 -25.93
N VAL A 28 -12.94 -10.69 -25.24
CA VAL A 28 -13.38 -9.30 -25.38
C VAL A 28 -13.03 -8.82 -26.78
N PRO A 29 -13.98 -8.25 -27.55
CA PRO A 29 -13.68 -7.78 -28.90
C PRO A 29 -12.53 -6.76 -28.89
N ARG A 30 -11.77 -6.67 -29.99
CA ARG A 30 -10.67 -5.69 -30.13
C ARG A 30 -11.10 -4.37 -30.76
N LYS A 31 -12.14 -4.41 -31.59
CA LYS A 31 -12.77 -3.26 -32.28
C LYS A 31 -14.28 -3.26 -32.03
N GLY A 32 -14.92 -2.12 -32.28
CA GLY A 32 -16.36 -1.94 -32.02
C GLY A 32 -16.71 -1.82 -30.54
N GLY A 33 -17.89 -1.26 -30.28
CA GLY A 33 -18.44 -1.05 -28.94
C GLY A 33 -18.99 -2.34 -28.36
N PHE A 34 -19.02 -2.41 -27.03
CA PHE A 34 -19.55 -3.54 -26.29
C PHE A 34 -19.88 -3.11 -24.86
N LEU A 35 -20.81 -3.83 -24.23
CA LEU A 35 -21.16 -3.62 -22.83
C LEU A 35 -20.52 -4.71 -21.98
N LEU A 36 -19.61 -4.34 -21.09
CA LEU A 36 -19.00 -5.22 -20.11
C LEU A 36 -19.87 -5.24 -18.85
N VAL A 37 -20.48 -6.38 -18.55
CA VAL A 37 -21.39 -6.54 -17.40
C VAL A 37 -20.70 -7.36 -16.33
N CYS A 38 -20.47 -6.74 -15.18
CA CYS A 38 -19.71 -7.34 -14.08
C CYS A 38 -20.57 -7.49 -12.82
N ASN A 39 -20.23 -8.48 -11.98
CA ASN A 39 -20.62 -8.46 -10.57
C ASN A 39 -19.82 -7.39 -9.79
N HIS A 40 -20.34 -6.98 -8.62
CA HIS A 40 -19.75 -5.89 -7.83
C HIS A 40 -19.41 -6.33 -6.40
N GLN A 41 -18.13 -6.56 -6.12
CA GLN A 41 -17.57 -6.92 -4.83
C GLN A 41 -16.93 -5.76 -4.05
N CYS A 42 -16.12 -4.91 -4.69
CA CYS A 42 -15.36 -3.85 -4.03
C CYS A 42 -15.28 -2.53 -4.82
N LEU A 43 -14.63 -1.50 -4.25
CA LEU A 43 -14.48 -0.20 -4.93
C LEU A 43 -13.60 -0.26 -6.19
N LEU A 44 -12.65 -1.21 -6.24
CA LEU A 44 -11.67 -1.35 -7.33
C LEU A 44 -12.13 -2.27 -8.47
N ASP A 45 -13.33 -2.84 -8.41
CA ASP A 45 -13.85 -3.72 -9.48
C ASP A 45 -13.78 -3.10 -10.88
N PRO A 46 -14.10 -1.80 -11.08
CA PRO A 46 -13.96 -1.21 -12.40
C PRO A 46 -12.52 -1.24 -12.91
N MET A 47 -11.53 -1.16 -12.03
CA MET A 47 -10.12 -1.28 -12.40
C MET A 47 -9.74 -2.74 -12.72
N PHE A 48 -10.16 -3.69 -11.87
CA PHE A 48 -9.88 -5.11 -12.10
C PHE A 48 -10.43 -5.58 -13.45
N ALA A 49 -11.66 -5.20 -13.79
CA ALA A 49 -12.32 -5.62 -15.02
C ALA A 49 -11.67 -5.11 -16.32
N VAL A 50 -10.91 -4.01 -16.28
CA VAL A 50 -10.37 -3.38 -17.49
C VAL A 50 -8.87 -3.57 -17.66
N ILE A 51 -8.10 -3.76 -16.57
CA ILE A 51 -6.63 -3.90 -16.63
C ILE A 51 -6.15 -5.03 -17.57
N PRO A 52 -6.81 -6.21 -17.62
CA PRO A 52 -6.42 -7.28 -18.53
C PRO A 52 -6.64 -6.96 -20.02
N VAL A 53 -7.51 -5.99 -20.33
CA VAL A 53 -7.98 -5.69 -21.68
C VAL A 53 -7.40 -4.36 -22.16
N THR A 54 -6.48 -4.40 -23.11
CA THR A 54 -5.83 -3.19 -23.66
C THR A 54 -6.76 -2.43 -24.61
N ARG A 55 -7.79 -1.77 -24.07
CA ARG A 55 -8.78 -0.99 -24.83
C ARG A 55 -9.27 0.22 -24.02
N GLN A 56 -9.87 1.21 -24.69
CA GLN A 56 -10.52 2.33 -24.01
C GLN A 56 -11.90 1.92 -23.50
N PHE A 57 -12.17 2.28 -22.25
CA PHE A 57 -13.45 2.06 -21.59
C PHE A 57 -14.08 3.38 -21.16
N CYS A 58 -15.40 3.36 -21.04
CA CYS A 58 -16.23 4.35 -20.36
C CYS A 58 -16.79 3.72 -19.10
N PHE A 59 -16.90 4.51 -18.03
CA PHE A 59 -17.32 4.02 -16.72
C PHE A 59 -18.61 4.70 -16.27
N ALA A 60 -19.65 3.92 -16.04
CA ALA A 60 -20.85 4.38 -15.37
C ALA A 60 -20.55 4.58 -13.86
N ALA A 61 -20.46 5.84 -13.39
CA ALA A 61 -20.05 6.14 -12.01
C ALA A 61 -21.05 7.07 -11.31
N ARG A 62 -21.25 6.87 -10.00
CA ARG A 62 -22.18 7.70 -9.20
C ARG A 62 -21.70 9.16 -9.15
N ASP A 63 -22.59 10.12 -9.38
CA ASP A 63 -22.26 11.57 -9.37
C ASP A 63 -21.49 12.03 -8.11
N SER A 64 -21.84 11.48 -6.94
CA SER A 64 -21.17 11.80 -5.68
C SER A 64 -19.67 11.47 -5.68
N LEU A 65 -19.22 10.48 -6.46
CA LEU A 65 -17.80 10.11 -6.57
C LEU A 65 -16.98 11.22 -7.25
N PHE A 66 -17.59 12.02 -8.12
CA PHE A 66 -16.92 13.14 -8.78
C PHE A 66 -16.59 14.28 -7.80
N ARG A 67 -17.26 14.32 -6.65
CA ARG A 67 -17.04 15.33 -5.60
C ARG A 67 -15.94 14.93 -4.62
N VAL A 68 -15.54 13.66 -4.59
CA VAL A 68 -14.47 13.18 -3.70
C VAL A 68 -13.12 13.65 -4.26
N PRO A 69 -12.29 14.34 -3.46
CA PRO A 69 -10.95 14.74 -3.89
C PRO A 69 -10.12 13.52 -4.34
N PHE A 70 -9.22 13.72 -5.31
CA PHE A 70 -8.44 12.65 -5.97
C PHE A 70 -9.27 11.63 -6.78
N ILE A 71 -10.25 10.94 -6.18
CA ILE A 71 -11.12 9.99 -6.90
C ILE A 71 -11.87 10.69 -8.03
N GLY A 72 -12.47 11.84 -7.74
CA GLY A 72 -13.18 12.64 -8.73
C GLY A 72 -12.25 13.17 -9.82
N TRP A 73 -11.01 13.55 -9.50
CA TRP A 73 -10.02 13.93 -10.50
C TRP A 73 -9.68 12.73 -11.40
N LEU A 74 -9.41 11.56 -10.80
CA LEU A 74 -9.06 10.34 -11.51
C LEU A 74 -10.17 9.91 -12.47
N ILE A 75 -11.41 9.72 -12.00
CA ILE A 75 -12.50 9.21 -12.85
C ILE A 75 -12.85 10.18 -13.99
N ARG A 76 -12.64 11.49 -13.83
CA ARG A 76 -12.77 12.48 -14.93
C ARG A 76 -11.76 12.23 -16.05
N THR A 77 -10.57 11.71 -15.74
CA THR A 77 -9.56 11.38 -16.75
C THR A 77 -9.82 10.06 -17.50
N TYR A 78 -10.82 9.28 -17.07
CA TYR A 78 -11.12 7.93 -17.58
C TYR A 78 -12.47 7.83 -18.33
N ASN A 79 -12.92 8.88 -19.03
CA ASN A 79 -14.20 8.87 -19.78
C ASN A 79 -15.41 8.42 -18.93
N SER A 80 -15.43 8.76 -17.64
CA SER A 80 -16.52 8.35 -16.74
C SER A 80 -17.78 9.19 -16.98
N ILE A 81 -18.92 8.51 -17.05
CA ILE A 81 -20.25 9.09 -17.21
C ILE A 81 -20.90 9.18 -15.82
N PRO A 82 -21.24 10.39 -15.33
CA PRO A 82 -21.93 10.55 -14.06
C PRO A 82 -23.37 10.03 -14.17
N ILE A 83 -23.78 9.21 -13.20
CA ILE A 83 -25.14 8.66 -13.10
C ILE A 83 -25.74 9.02 -11.74
N ARG A 84 -26.97 9.54 -11.76
CA ARG A 84 -27.77 9.82 -10.56
C ARG A 84 -28.59 8.59 -10.18
N ARG A 85 -28.64 8.27 -8.88
CA ARG A 85 -29.52 7.19 -8.36
C ARG A 85 -30.92 7.72 -8.10
N GLY A 86 -31.93 6.88 -8.33
CA GLY A 86 -33.33 7.16 -7.97
C GLY A 86 -34.08 8.09 -8.93
N LYS A 87 -33.44 8.58 -10.00
CA LYS A 87 -34.11 9.35 -11.06
C LYS A 87 -33.77 8.79 -12.44
N PRO A 88 -34.73 8.67 -13.37
CA PRO A 88 -34.45 8.36 -14.76
C PRO A 88 -33.51 9.41 -15.36
N ASP A 89 -32.28 9.02 -15.68
CA ASP A 89 -31.29 9.89 -16.28
C ASP A 89 -31.17 9.60 -17.79
N LEU A 90 -32.16 10.08 -18.54
CA LEU A 90 -32.24 9.91 -20.00
C LEU A 90 -31.00 10.47 -20.71
N ALA A 91 -30.37 11.52 -20.16
CA ALA A 91 -29.15 12.10 -20.72
C ALA A 91 -27.96 11.15 -20.56
N ALA A 92 -27.78 10.56 -19.38
CA ALA A 92 -26.74 9.55 -19.16
C ALA A 92 -26.95 8.32 -20.06
N VAL A 93 -28.18 7.85 -20.22
CA VAL A 93 -28.52 6.73 -21.13
C VAL A 93 -28.15 7.06 -22.58
N LYS A 94 -28.51 8.25 -23.08
CA LYS A 94 -28.15 8.70 -24.43
C LYS A 94 -26.63 8.73 -24.61
N LEU A 95 -25.90 9.30 -23.64
CA LEU A 95 -24.44 9.38 -23.69
C LEU A 95 -23.79 7.99 -23.68
N CYS A 96 -24.29 7.05 -22.86
CA CYS A 96 -23.83 5.66 -22.87
C CYS A 96 -23.99 5.02 -24.25
N VAL A 97 -25.16 5.17 -24.89
CA VAL A 97 -25.43 4.62 -26.23
C VAL A 97 -24.51 5.26 -27.28
N GLU A 98 -24.29 6.58 -27.21
CA GLU A 98 -23.38 7.28 -28.10
C GLU A 98 -21.94 6.77 -27.99
N ARG A 99 -21.42 6.59 -26.76
CA ARG A 99 -20.08 6.04 -26.53
C ARG A 99 -19.94 4.60 -27.05
N LEU A 100 -20.96 3.78 -26.85
CA LEU A 100 -20.98 2.43 -27.43
C LEU A 100 -20.92 2.48 -28.96
N LYS A 101 -21.70 3.35 -29.61
CA LYS A 101 -21.67 3.54 -31.08
C LYS A 101 -20.32 4.08 -31.59
N GLN A 102 -19.62 4.89 -30.79
CA GLN A 102 -18.26 5.37 -31.09
C GLN A 102 -17.18 4.27 -30.94
N GLY A 103 -17.52 3.07 -30.49
CA GLY A 103 -16.60 1.94 -30.39
C GLY A 103 -15.96 1.74 -29.00
N TYR A 104 -16.40 2.49 -27.98
CA TYR A 104 -15.90 2.32 -26.61
C TYR A 104 -16.49 1.06 -25.95
N GLY A 105 -15.71 0.44 -25.06
CA GLY A 105 -16.26 -0.52 -24.10
C GLY A 105 -16.94 0.22 -22.95
N LEU A 106 -18.19 -0.07 -22.64
CA LEU A 106 -18.87 0.51 -21.48
C LEU A 106 -18.92 -0.54 -20.36
N ILE A 107 -18.45 -0.20 -19.16
CA ILE A 107 -18.59 -1.09 -18.00
C ILE A 107 -19.80 -0.71 -17.15
N ILE A 108 -20.57 -1.72 -16.73
CA ILE A 108 -21.72 -1.56 -15.84
C ILE A 108 -21.79 -2.67 -14.78
N PHE A 109 -22.30 -2.30 -13.61
CA PHE A 109 -22.50 -3.17 -12.45
C PHE A 109 -24.00 -3.21 -12.08
N PRO A 110 -24.80 -4.04 -12.74
CA PRO A 110 -26.26 -3.98 -12.63
C PRO A 110 -26.82 -4.52 -11.31
N GLU A 111 -25.99 -5.03 -10.39
CA GLU A 111 -26.40 -5.27 -8.99
C GLU A 111 -26.75 -3.96 -8.25
N GLY A 112 -26.23 -2.83 -8.73
CA GLY A 112 -26.51 -1.50 -8.18
C GLY A 112 -25.87 -1.22 -6.82
N THR A 113 -25.34 -2.21 -6.10
CA THR A 113 -24.56 -2.04 -4.89
C THR A 113 -23.44 -3.09 -4.82
N ARG A 114 -22.44 -2.86 -3.96
CA ARG A 114 -21.41 -3.86 -3.67
C ARG A 114 -22.02 -4.96 -2.79
N THR A 115 -21.64 -6.20 -3.07
CA THR A 115 -22.02 -7.36 -2.27
C THR A 115 -21.63 -7.21 -0.79
N LEU A 116 -22.33 -7.96 0.06
CA LEU A 116 -22.06 -8.05 1.50
C LEU A 116 -21.40 -9.36 1.92
N ASP A 117 -21.36 -10.34 1.02
CA ASP A 117 -20.93 -11.72 1.31
C ASP A 117 -20.07 -12.35 0.19
N GLY A 118 -19.87 -11.64 -0.92
CA GLY A 118 -19.13 -12.12 -2.09
C GLY A 118 -20.00 -12.80 -3.14
N LYS A 119 -21.28 -13.10 -2.82
CA LYS A 119 -22.24 -13.69 -3.74
C LYS A 119 -22.80 -12.66 -4.71
N ILE A 120 -23.23 -13.13 -5.88
CA ILE A 120 -23.84 -12.32 -6.95
C ILE A 120 -25.34 -12.19 -6.69
N SER A 121 -25.78 -10.96 -6.48
CA SER A 121 -27.20 -10.62 -6.32
C SER A 121 -27.93 -10.64 -7.67
N ASN A 122 -29.27 -10.61 -7.63
CA ASN A 122 -30.05 -10.47 -8.86
C ASN A 122 -29.74 -9.13 -9.54
N LEU A 123 -29.48 -9.18 -10.84
CA LEU A 123 -29.21 -7.97 -11.61
C LEU A 123 -30.49 -7.15 -11.78
N LYS A 124 -30.42 -5.83 -11.59
CA LYS A 124 -31.54 -4.93 -11.86
C LYS A 124 -31.79 -4.86 -13.38
N PRO A 125 -33.06 -4.83 -13.84
CA PRO A 125 -33.37 -4.71 -15.26
C PRO A 125 -32.97 -3.33 -15.83
N GLY A 126 -32.90 -3.22 -17.16
CA GLY A 126 -32.74 -1.95 -17.88
C GLY A 126 -31.35 -1.67 -18.46
N PHE A 127 -30.29 -2.38 -18.02
CA PHE A 127 -28.98 -2.28 -18.68
C PHE A 127 -28.98 -2.90 -20.08
N GLY A 128 -29.84 -3.91 -20.33
CA GLY A 128 -30.03 -4.53 -21.65
C GLY A 128 -30.53 -3.53 -22.70
N LEU A 129 -31.27 -2.49 -22.30
CA LEU A 129 -31.69 -1.39 -23.18
C LEU A 129 -30.49 -0.67 -23.83
N LEU A 130 -29.38 -0.52 -23.12
CA LEU A 130 -28.17 0.13 -23.65
C LEU A 130 -27.58 -0.67 -24.80
N ALA A 131 -27.46 -1.99 -24.60
CA ALA A 131 -26.93 -2.90 -25.61
C ALA A 131 -27.86 -2.98 -26.84
N ARG A 132 -29.18 -3.06 -26.63
CA ARG A 132 -30.18 -3.05 -27.72
C ARG A 132 -30.16 -1.76 -28.53
N LYS A 133 -30.15 -0.59 -27.86
CA LYS A 133 -30.12 0.72 -28.55
C LYS A 133 -28.81 1.00 -29.29
N ALA A 134 -27.70 0.47 -28.79
CA ALA A 134 -26.40 0.61 -29.44
C ALA A 134 -26.12 -0.50 -30.47
N ASN A 135 -26.91 -1.58 -30.49
CA ASN A 135 -26.68 -2.79 -31.27
C ASN A 135 -25.27 -3.38 -31.06
N VAL A 136 -24.90 -3.59 -29.80
CA VAL A 136 -23.57 -4.08 -29.39
C VAL A 136 -23.68 -5.34 -28.52
N PRO A 137 -22.68 -6.23 -28.54
CA PRO A 137 -22.68 -7.41 -27.70
C PRO A 137 -22.48 -7.09 -26.21
N ILE A 138 -22.94 -8.00 -25.34
CA ILE A 138 -22.66 -7.98 -23.91
C ILE A 138 -21.59 -9.03 -23.58
N ILE A 139 -20.56 -8.64 -22.83
CA ILE A 139 -19.54 -9.57 -22.34
C ILE A 139 -19.76 -9.70 -20.82
N PRO A 140 -20.16 -10.88 -20.33
CA PRO A 140 -20.23 -11.14 -18.89
C PRO A 140 -18.83 -11.28 -18.30
N VAL A 141 -18.61 -10.73 -17.12
CA VAL A 141 -17.36 -10.86 -16.36
C VAL A 141 -17.67 -11.15 -14.91
N VAL A 142 -16.98 -12.14 -14.36
CA VAL A 142 -16.98 -12.41 -12.92
C VAL A 142 -15.65 -11.99 -12.32
N ILE A 143 -15.74 -11.32 -11.19
CA ILE A 143 -14.66 -10.93 -10.29
C ILE A 143 -14.87 -11.68 -8.97
N ASP A 144 -13.89 -12.48 -8.56
CA ASP A 144 -13.89 -13.22 -7.29
C ASP A 144 -12.61 -12.92 -6.48
N GLY A 145 -12.71 -12.87 -5.14
CA GLY A 145 -11.59 -12.52 -4.27
C GLY A 145 -11.52 -11.04 -3.89
N ALA A 146 -12.21 -10.16 -4.62
CA ALA A 146 -12.20 -8.72 -4.36
C ALA A 146 -12.97 -8.36 -3.08
N PHE A 147 -14.01 -9.12 -2.74
CA PHE A 147 -14.74 -8.96 -1.48
C PHE A 147 -13.84 -9.28 -0.28
N GLU A 148 -13.08 -10.37 -0.35
CA GLU A 148 -12.16 -10.79 0.71
C GLU A 148 -10.97 -9.83 0.87
N CYS A 149 -10.55 -9.19 -0.23
CA CYS A 149 -9.45 -8.22 -0.20
C CYS A 149 -9.89 -6.84 0.30
N TRP A 150 -11.07 -6.35 -0.08
CA TRP A 150 -11.51 -5.02 0.33
C TRP A 150 -13.04 -4.90 0.42
N PRO A 151 -13.66 -5.50 1.46
CA PRO A 151 -15.08 -5.42 1.65
C PRO A 151 -15.50 -3.99 2.01
N ARG A 152 -16.78 -3.66 1.77
CA ARG A 152 -17.29 -2.28 1.91
C ARG A 152 -17.13 -1.66 3.30
N HIS A 153 -17.07 -2.46 4.36
CA HIS A 153 -16.91 -2.00 5.74
C HIS A 153 -15.44 -1.74 6.12
N GLN A 154 -14.49 -2.16 5.30
CA GLN A 154 -13.06 -2.00 5.57
C GLN A 154 -12.52 -0.71 4.95
N ALA A 155 -11.79 0.07 5.74
CA ALA A 155 -11.26 1.36 5.31
C ALA A 155 -10.14 1.24 4.26
N PHE A 156 -9.31 0.20 4.34
CA PHE A 156 -8.14 -0.01 3.49
C PHE A 156 -8.11 -1.43 2.93
N PRO A 157 -7.60 -1.67 1.71
CA PRO A 157 -7.52 -3.01 1.15
C PRO A 157 -6.45 -3.87 1.83
N SER A 158 -6.71 -5.17 1.92
CA SER A 158 -5.74 -6.20 2.29
C SER A 158 -5.13 -6.83 1.03
N PRO A 159 -3.84 -7.23 1.06
CA PRO A 159 -3.27 -8.03 -0.01
C PRO A 159 -4.00 -9.37 -0.15
N GLY A 160 -4.15 -9.85 -1.38
CA GLY A 160 -4.85 -11.11 -1.62
C GLY A 160 -4.80 -11.53 -3.07
N LYS A 161 -5.71 -12.42 -3.48
CA LYS A 161 -5.85 -12.89 -4.86
C LYS A 161 -7.19 -12.46 -5.39
N VAL A 162 -7.18 -11.76 -6.53
CA VAL A 162 -8.38 -11.38 -7.27
C VAL A 162 -8.35 -12.07 -8.62
N ASP A 163 -9.35 -12.89 -8.88
CA ASP A 163 -9.47 -13.71 -10.07
C ASP A 163 -10.62 -13.21 -10.93
N LEU A 164 -10.39 -13.12 -12.24
CA LEU A 164 -11.39 -12.68 -13.21
C LEU A 164 -11.59 -13.74 -14.29
N ILE A 165 -12.85 -13.99 -14.66
CA ILE A 165 -13.19 -14.77 -15.85
C ILE A 165 -14.13 -14.00 -16.77
N TYR A 166 -13.78 -13.93 -18.04
CA TYR A 166 -14.58 -13.30 -19.09
C TYR A 166 -15.35 -14.39 -19.85
N GLY A 167 -16.67 -14.24 -19.95
CA GLY A 167 -17.52 -15.20 -20.63
C GLY A 167 -17.65 -14.89 -22.13
N ASP A 168 -18.45 -15.71 -22.82
CA ASP A 168 -18.67 -15.55 -24.25
C ASP A 168 -19.51 -14.30 -24.56
N PRO A 169 -19.16 -13.54 -25.62
CA PRO A 169 -19.96 -12.40 -26.05
C PRO A 169 -21.39 -12.84 -26.37
N ILE A 170 -22.36 -12.26 -25.67
CA ILE A 170 -23.78 -12.41 -25.94
C ILE A 170 -24.12 -11.49 -27.11
N PRO A 171 -24.56 -12.02 -28.26
CA PRO A 171 -24.72 -11.23 -29.46
C PRO A 171 -26.03 -10.41 -29.41
N PRO A 172 -26.11 -9.27 -30.12
CA PRO A 172 -27.26 -8.35 -30.05
C PRO A 172 -28.61 -9.00 -30.31
N GLU A 173 -28.67 -10.00 -31.19
CA GLU A 173 -29.88 -10.72 -31.56
C GLU A 173 -30.48 -11.46 -30.35
N LYS A 174 -29.62 -12.09 -29.55
CA LYS A 174 -30.04 -12.79 -28.32
C LYS A 174 -30.53 -11.81 -27.25
N ILE A 175 -29.93 -10.62 -27.18
CA ILE A 175 -30.34 -9.56 -26.24
C ILE A 175 -31.69 -8.98 -26.68
N ALA A 176 -31.91 -8.79 -27.97
CA ALA A 176 -33.15 -8.26 -28.54
C ALA A 176 -34.33 -9.23 -28.40
N ALA A 177 -34.08 -10.55 -28.41
CA ALA A 177 -35.09 -11.59 -28.27
C ALA A 177 -35.71 -11.71 -26.87
N LEU A 178 -35.08 -11.14 -25.85
CA LEU A 178 -35.52 -11.24 -24.45
C LEU A 178 -35.99 -9.88 -23.93
N ASP A 179 -37.02 -9.89 -23.08
CA ASP A 179 -37.38 -8.69 -22.32
C ASP A 179 -36.31 -8.35 -21.26
N ASP A 180 -36.35 -7.14 -20.68
CA ASP A 180 -35.31 -6.69 -19.74
C ASP A 180 -35.23 -7.55 -18.46
N ARG A 181 -36.34 -8.11 -17.99
CA ARG A 181 -36.37 -8.94 -16.76
C ARG A 181 -35.87 -10.35 -17.06
N GLN A 182 -36.33 -10.95 -18.16
CA GLN A 182 -35.87 -12.23 -18.66
C GLN A 182 -34.36 -12.19 -18.92
N PHE A 183 -33.88 -11.13 -19.57
CA PHE A 183 -32.46 -10.96 -19.86
C PHE A 183 -31.64 -10.79 -18.58
N ALA A 184 -32.10 -9.98 -17.62
CA ALA A 184 -31.44 -9.83 -16.33
C ALA A 184 -31.35 -11.17 -15.57
N LYS A 185 -32.42 -11.97 -15.58
CA LYS A 185 -32.44 -13.31 -14.97
C LYS A 185 -31.47 -14.27 -15.67
N TYR A 186 -31.50 -14.32 -17.00
CA TYR A 186 -30.57 -15.11 -17.81
C TYR A 186 -29.12 -14.77 -17.47
N LEU A 187 -28.77 -13.48 -17.49
CA LEU A 187 -27.40 -13.04 -17.24
C LEU A 187 -26.97 -13.25 -15.78
N THR A 188 -27.90 -13.13 -14.82
CA THR A 188 -27.64 -13.49 -13.41
C THR A 188 -27.24 -14.96 -13.30
N GLY A 189 -27.97 -15.87 -13.96
CA GLY A 189 -27.63 -17.29 -14.01
C GLY A 189 -26.25 -17.53 -14.63
N THR A 190 -25.99 -16.93 -15.79
CA THR A 190 -24.67 -17.02 -16.47
C THR A 190 -23.53 -16.56 -15.57
N LEU A 191 -23.66 -15.42 -14.87
CA LEU A 191 -22.61 -14.93 -13.97
C LEU A 191 -22.40 -15.87 -12.75
N ARG A 192 -23.47 -16.46 -12.20
CA ARG A 192 -23.36 -17.41 -11.08
C ARG A 192 -22.66 -18.70 -11.50
N GLU A 193 -23.01 -19.24 -12.67
CA GLU A 193 -22.34 -20.40 -13.27
C GLU A 193 -20.85 -20.12 -13.50
N MET A 194 -20.54 -18.96 -14.08
CA MET A 194 -19.15 -18.52 -14.28
C MET A 194 -18.38 -18.36 -12.96
N GLN A 195 -19.03 -17.89 -11.88
CA GLN A 195 -18.37 -17.81 -10.58
C GLN A 195 -18.13 -19.18 -9.98
N THR A 196 -19.06 -20.12 -10.13
CA THR A 196 -18.87 -21.52 -9.73
C THR A 196 -17.70 -22.15 -10.49
N GLU A 197 -17.62 -21.95 -11.81
CA GLU A 197 -16.50 -22.41 -12.63
C GLU A 197 -15.17 -21.81 -12.13
N LEU A 198 -15.14 -20.48 -11.93
CA LEU A 198 -13.94 -19.79 -11.50
C LEU A 198 -13.47 -20.28 -10.13
N ARG A 199 -14.37 -20.38 -9.14
CA ARG A 199 -14.05 -20.83 -7.79
C ARG A 199 -13.53 -22.26 -7.79
N THR A 200 -14.18 -23.15 -8.54
CA THR A 200 -13.72 -24.53 -8.74
C THR A 200 -12.30 -24.56 -9.31
N LYS A 201 -12.05 -23.78 -10.38
CA LYS A 201 -10.76 -23.71 -11.07
C LYS A 201 -9.62 -23.22 -10.17
N ILE A 202 -9.90 -22.32 -9.22
CA ILE A 202 -8.90 -21.79 -8.29
C ILE A 202 -8.85 -22.55 -6.95
N GLY A 203 -9.62 -23.63 -6.80
CA GLY A 203 -9.66 -24.45 -5.59
C GLY A 203 -10.44 -23.85 -4.42
N LYS A 204 -11.35 -22.89 -4.68
CA LYS A 204 -12.30 -22.36 -3.69
C LYS A 204 -13.62 -23.12 -3.75
N GLN A 205 -14.28 -23.27 -2.60
CA GLN A 205 -15.63 -23.82 -2.53
C GLN A 205 -16.62 -22.92 -3.30
N PRO A 206 -17.40 -23.46 -4.25
CA PRO A 206 -18.48 -22.72 -4.92
C PRO A 206 -19.48 -22.15 -3.92
N PHE A 207 -20.14 -21.05 -4.30
CA PHE A 207 -21.22 -20.51 -3.50
C PHE A 207 -22.51 -21.31 -3.73
N ASP A 208 -23.23 -21.59 -2.65
CA ASP A 208 -24.60 -22.06 -2.77
C ASP A 208 -25.54 -20.89 -3.09
N TYR A 209 -26.16 -20.98 -4.26
CA TYR A 209 -27.11 -20.02 -4.80
C TYR A 209 -28.57 -20.48 -4.65
N LEU A 210 -28.81 -21.73 -4.22
CA LEU A 210 -30.13 -22.34 -4.11
C LEU A 210 -30.97 -21.74 -2.97
N GLU A 211 -30.35 -21.12 -1.97
CA GLU A 211 -31.03 -20.60 -0.77
C GLU A 211 -31.21 -19.07 -0.72
N THR A 212 -30.90 -18.32 -1.78
CA THR A 212 -30.91 -16.84 -1.68
C THR A 212 -32.35 -16.30 -1.67
N PRO A 213 -32.83 -15.60 -0.62
CA PRO A 213 -34.20 -15.07 -0.58
C PRO A 213 -34.46 -14.08 -1.72
N GLN A 214 -35.64 -14.20 -2.33
CA GLN A 214 -36.16 -13.32 -3.36
C GLN A 214 -36.29 -11.89 -2.81
N SER A 215 -35.75 -10.90 -3.55
CA SER A 215 -35.99 -9.44 -3.41
C SER A 215 -35.93 -8.84 -1.99
N ARG A 216 -34.95 -7.96 -1.74
CA ARG A 216 -34.97 -7.11 -0.53
C ARG A 216 -36.13 -6.09 -0.58
N PRO A 217 -36.73 -5.72 0.56
CA PRO A 217 -37.85 -4.77 0.64
C PRO A 217 -37.47 -3.30 0.35
N ASP A 218 -36.20 -2.98 0.10
CA ASP A 218 -35.70 -1.59 0.03
C ASP A 218 -36.03 -0.86 -1.30
N ASP A 219 -36.89 -1.42 -2.16
CA ASP A 219 -37.32 -0.78 -3.41
C ASP A 219 -38.56 0.14 -3.24
N GLU A 220 -39.08 0.33 -2.01
CA GLU A 220 -40.03 1.41 -1.69
C GLU A 220 -39.34 2.61 -1.04
N ALA A 221 -39.71 3.79 -1.55
CA ALA A 221 -39.19 5.09 -1.14
C ALA A 221 -39.26 5.29 0.38
N SER A 222 -38.13 5.62 0.99
CA SER A 222 -38.10 6.24 2.32
C SER A 222 -37.31 7.55 2.27
N GLU A 223 -38.08 8.63 2.22
CA GLU A 223 -37.77 9.83 2.97
C GLU A 223 -37.67 9.44 4.45
N ASP A 224 -36.46 9.31 4.98
CA ASP A 224 -36.21 9.84 6.33
C ASP A 224 -34.72 10.01 6.59
N SER A 225 -34.33 11.26 6.76
CA SER A 225 -33.04 11.63 7.32
C SER A 225 -33.14 11.54 8.84
N GLN A 226 -32.66 10.44 9.42
CA GLN A 226 -32.34 10.40 10.84
C GLN A 226 -30.84 10.19 11.06
N PRO A 227 -30.28 10.83 12.11
CA PRO A 227 -28.85 10.94 12.29
C PRO A 227 -28.25 9.59 12.66
N VAL A 228 -27.13 9.26 12.03
CA VAL A 228 -26.31 8.09 12.36
C VAL A 228 -25.87 8.20 13.81
N VAL A 229 -26.47 7.40 14.68
CA VAL A 229 -25.96 7.14 16.03
C VAL A 229 -24.60 6.46 15.86
N SER A 230 -23.56 7.14 16.35
CA SER A 230 -22.19 6.63 16.35
C SER A 230 -22.10 5.40 17.24
N VAL A 231 -22.13 4.21 16.64
CA VAL A 231 -21.73 2.98 17.31
C VAL A 231 -20.21 3.01 17.44
N SER A 232 -19.73 3.25 18.65
CA SER A 232 -18.32 3.11 19.01
C SER A 232 -17.93 1.64 18.92
N VAL A 233 -17.35 1.25 17.78
CA VAL A 233 -16.71 -0.05 17.61
C VAL A 233 -15.41 0.00 18.39
N ASN A 234 -15.34 -0.75 19.51
CA ASN A 234 -14.10 -0.93 20.24
C ASN A 234 -13.11 -1.69 19.33
N MET A 235 -12.04 -0.98 18.96
CA MET A 235 -10.92 -1.51 18.19
C MET A 235 -10.17 -2.58 19.00
N PRO A 236 -9.64 -3.64 18.36
CA PRO A 236 -8.69 -4.53 19.03
C PRO A 236 -7.47 -3.71 19.49
N GLU A 237 -6.99 -4.00 20.70
CA GLU A 237 -6.00 -3.21 21.46
C GLU A 237 -4.56 -3.24 20.88
N THR A 238 -4.38 -3.61 19.62
CA THR A 238 -3.07 -3.76 18.97
C THR A 238 -2.97 -2.93 17.70
N LEU A 239 -2.63 -1.65 17.92
CA LEU A 239 -2.00 -0.64 17.05
C LEU A 239 -2.62 0.73 17.36
N GLN A 240 -2.69 1.08 18.64
CA GLN A 240 -2.82 2.49 18.99
C GLN A 240 -1.52 3.18 18.58
N PRO A 241 -1.56 4.28 17.80
CA PRO A 241 -0.38 5.12 17.60
C PRO A 241 0.14 5.51 18.99
N ALA A 242 1.47 5.44 19.19
CA ALA A 242 2.07 5.82 20.47
C ALA A 242 1.48 7.15 20.93
N ALA A 243 0.93 7.17 22.15
CA ALA A 243 0.39 8.35 22.80
C ALA A 243 1.47 9.44 22.76
N GLY A 244 1.34 10.38 21.82
CA GLY A 244 2.42 11.29 21.44
C GLY A 244 2.38 11.72 19.97
N ILE A 245 1.72 10.95 19.09
CA ILE A 245 1.51 11.36 17.69
C ILE A 245 0.43 12.45 17.55
N GLU A 246 -0.49 12.58 18.51
CA GLU A 246 -1.61 13.55 18.47
C GLU A 246 -1.18 15.02 18.66
N LYS A 247 -0.02 15.28 19.29
CA LYS A 247 0.52 16.64 19.42
C LYS A 247 1.33 17.04 18.17
N ARG A 248 0.70 16.99 16.99
CA ARG A 248 1.16 17.83 15.87
C ARG A 248 0.48 19.19 15.99
N GLN A 249 1.20 20.18 16.53
CA GLN A 249 0.85 21.57 16.26
C GLN A 249 0.94 21.79 14.73
N GLY A 250 -0.22 21.83 14.06
CA GLY A 250 -0.36 22.35 12.69
C GLY A 250 -0.49 21.36 11.51
N GLY A 251 -0.64 20.04 11.71
CA GLY A 251 -0.71 19.08 10.59
C GLY A 251 -2.10 18.46 10.36
N GLY A 252 -2.88 18.94 9.37
CA GLY A 252 -4.19 18.38 9.04
C GLY A 252 -4.17 16.90 8.59
N LYS A 253 -5.35 16.23 8.55
CA LYS A 253 -5.54 14.81 8.15
C LYS A 253 -4.85 14.40 6.84
N ILE A 254 -4.68 15.36 5.92
CA ILE A 254 -3.95 15.22 4.64
C ILE A 254 -2.48 14.83 4.85
N SER A 255 -1.85 15.29 5.94
CA SER A 255 -0.45 15.02 6.27
C SER A 255 -0.20 13.56 6.67
N TYR A 256 -1.17 12.92 7.32
CA TYR A 256 -1.08 11.51 7.72
C TYR A 256 -1.26 10.57 6.53
N LEU A 257 -2.29 10.79 5.70
CA LEU A 257 -2.51 9.99 4.50
C LEU A 257 -1.30 10.08 3.54
N TRP A 258 -0.73 11.29 3.40
CA TRP A 258 0.48 11.53 2.64
C TRP A 258 1.71 10.81 3.21
N TYR A 259 1.89 10.81 4.54
CA TYR A 259 2.96 10.07 5.22
C TYR A 259 2.84 8.56 4.97
N PHE A 260 1.68 7.97 5.25
CA PHE A 260 1.47 6.53 5.07
C PHE A 260 1.61 6.10 3.62
N MET A 261 1.10 6.88 2.67
CA MET A 261 1.28 6.64 1.25
C MET A 261 2.77 6.59 0.87
N TRP A 262 3.58 7.55 1.34
CA TRP A 262 5.01 7.55 1.03
C TRP A 262 5.77 6.40 1.71
N CYS A 263 5.48 6.10 2.98
CA CYS A 263 6.06 4.92 3.63
C CYS A 263 5.73 3.63 2.86
N TRP A 264 4.51 3.51 2.35
CA TRP A 264 4.06 2.36 1.58
C TRP A 264 4.73 2.28 0.20
N LEU A 265 4.81 3.40 -0.53
CA LEU A 265 5.56 3.48 -1.80
C LEU A 265 7.04 3.15 -1.63
N CYS A 266 7.69 3.70 -0.59
CA CYS A 266 9.06 3.37 -0.23
C CYS A 266 9.23 1.89 0.12
N ARG A 267 8.28 1.29 0.85
CA ARG A 267 8.28 -0.14 1.19
C ARG A 267 8.19 -1.00 -0.06
N ILE A 268 7.28 -0.67 -0.99
CA ILE A 268 7.16 -1.36 -2.29
C ILE A 268 8.46 -1.25 -3.07
N PHE A 269 9.00 -0.05 -3.20
CA PHE A 269 10.27 0.19 -3.87
C PHE A 269 11.40 -0.67 -3.26
N CYS A 270 11.52 -0.69 -1.94
CA CYS A 270 12.54 -1.51 -1.27
C CYS A 270 12.30 -3.02 -1.46
N MET A 271 11.05 -3.47 -1.42
CA MET A 271 10.70 -4.88 -1.63
C MET A 271 11.02 -5.36 -3.05
N LEU A 272 10.83 -4.50 -4.05
CA LEU A 272 11.05 -4.83 -5.46
C LEU A 272 12.53 -4.88 -5.83
N PHE A 273 13.33 -3.97 -5.28
CA PHE A 273 14.72 -3.80 -5.71
C PHE A 273 15.72 -4.36 -4.69
N PHE A 274 15.42 -4.38 -3.40
CA PHE A 274 16.41 -4.72 -2.35
C PHE A 274 16.06 -5.98 -1.55
N HIS A 275 14.87 -6.57 -1.77
CA HIS A 275 14.39 -7.78 -1.09
C HIS A 275 14.79 -7.85 0.41
N PRO A 276 14.43 -6.84 1.22
CA PRO A 276 14.99 -6.66 2.55
C PRO A 276 14.58 -7.83 3.46
N ARG A 277 15.54 -8.37 4.22
CA ARG A 277 15.28 -9.37 5.26
C ARG A 277 15.75 -8.86 6.61
N ALA A 278 14.84 -8.83 7.57
CA ALA A 278 15.11 -8.41 8.94
C ALA A 278 15.24 -9.62 9.87
N PHE A 279 16.23 -9.58 10.75
CA PHE A 279 16.49 -10.61 11.76
C PHE A 279 16.39 -10.01 13.16
N ASN A 280 15.94 -10.83 14.12
CA ASN A 280 15.90 -10.48 15.54
C ASN A 280 15.02 -9.27 15.89
N LEU A 281 13.95 -9.02 15.12
CA LEU A 281 13.01 -7.92 15.36
C LEU A 281 12.36 -7.96 16.75
N SER A 282 12.22 -9.14 17.34
CA SER A 282 11.71 -9.33 18.71
C SER A 282 12.55 -8.63 19.80
N ARG A 283 13.78 -8.22 19.50
CA ARG A 283 14.66 -7.47 20.42
C ARG A 283 14.32 -5.99 20.50
N ILE A 284 13.47 -5.47 19.59
CA ILE A 284 12.99 -4.09 19.65
C ILE A 284 11.98 -3.94 20.80
N PRO A 285 12.15 -2.96 21.70
CA PRO A 285 11.18 -2.72 22.78
C PRO A 285 9.78 -2.46 22.26
N LYS A 286 8.77 -3.15 22.83
CA LYS A 286 7.36 -2.99 22.44
C LYS A 286 6.74 -1.67 22.92
N LYS A 287 7.24 -1.10 24.03
CA LYS A 287 6.79 0.17 24.62
C LYS A 287 8.01 1.03 25.02
N GLY A 288 7.79 2.34 25.25
CA GLY A 288 8.85 3.30 25.59
C GLY A 288 9.75 3.70 24.40
N GLY A 289 10.57 4.73 24.58
CA GLY A 289 11.54 5.16 23.57
C GLY A 289 12.75 4.24 23.52
N PHE A 290 13.47 4.23 22.41
CA PHE A 290 14.72 3.50 22.28
C PHE A 290 15.65 4.19 21.28
N LEU A 291 16.97 4.04 21.49
CA LEU A 291 17.99 4.59 20.60
C LEU A 291 18.53 3.49 19.69
N LEU A 292 18.18 3.51 18.40
CA LEU A 292 18.68 2.57 17.40
C LEU A 292 19.98 3.12 16.80
N LEU A 293 21.11 2.47 17.09
CA LEU A 293 22.42 2.85 16.56
C LEU A 293 22.85 1.88 15.48
N SER A 294 22.99 2.39 14.26
CA SER A 294 23.26 1.58 13.07
C SER A 294 24.50 2.01 12.33
N ASN A 295 25.14 1.06 11.63
CA ASN A 295 26.10 1.40 10.59
C ASN A 295 25.43 2.09 9.39
N HIS A 296 26.19 2.84 8.59
CA HIS A 296 25.68 3.62 7.47
C HIS A 296 26.36 3.25 6.14
N GLN A 297 25.65 2.58 5.24
CA GLN A 297 26.07 2.13 3.92
C GLN A 297 25.47 2.92 2.74
N SER A 298 24.19 3.30 2.81
CA SER A 298 23.45 3.87 1.66
C SER A 298 22.55 5.05 2.05
N PHE A 299 21.98 5.74 1.06
CA PHE A 299 20.95 6.75 1.31
C PHE A 299 19.63 6.18 1.86
N LEU A 300 19.37 4.90 1.64
CA LEU A 300 18.11 4.25 2.01
C LEU A 300 18.14 3.60 3.39
N ASP A 301 19.29 3.61 4.07
CA ASP A 301 19.46 2.97 5.38
C ASP A 301 18.39 3.37 6.40
N PRO A 302 17.98 4.66 6.52
CA PRO A 302 16.92 5.03 7.46
C PRO A 302 15.62 4.25 7.21
N MET A 303 15.28 4.07 5.93
CA MET A 303 14.06 3.36 5.53
C MET A 303 14.23 1.85 5.64
N LEU A 304 15.37 1.31 5.20
CA LEU A 304 15.66 -0.13 5.28
C LEU A 304 15.68 -0.62 6.73
N ASN A 305 16.18 0.20 7.66
CA ASN A 305 16.29 -0.14 9.08
C ASN A 305 15.00 0.09 9.87
N ALA A 306 14.20 1.12 9.52
CA ALA A 306 12.97 1.41 10.25
C ALA A 306 11.73 0.69 9.70
N ASN A 307 11.68 0.34 8.41
CA ASN A 307 10.50 -0.28 7.80
C ASN A 307 10.09 -1.65 8.41
N PRO A 308 11.02 -2.50 8.90
CA PRO A 308 10.65 -3.69 9.65
C PRO A 308 10.08 -3.39 11.04
N ILE A 309 10.37 -2.21 11.60
CA ILE A 309 9.94 -1.79 12.93
C ILE A 309 8.51 -1.25 12.85
N THR A 310 7.59 -1.89 13.57
CA THR A 310 6.16 -1.52 13.58
C THR A 310 5.84 -0.32 14.49
N ARG A 311 6.87 0.30 15.07
CA ARG A 311 6.78 1.45 15.99
C ARG A 311 7.27 2.73 15.32
N PRO A 312 6.71 3.89 15.69
CA PRO A 312 7.11 5.16 15.09
C PRO A 312 8.58 5.46 15.39
N CYS A 313 9.34 5.71 14.33
CA CYS A 313 10.73 6.12 14.42
C CYS A 313 10.93 7.58 13.97
N CYS A 314 11.96 8.23 14.48
CA CYS A 314 12.45 9.52 14.04
C CYS A 314 13.93 9.41 13.63
N PHE A 315 14.37 10.33 12.78
CA PHE A 315 15.68 10.23 12.11
C PHE A 315 16.43 11.56 12.19
N ALA A 316 17.74 11.51 12.35
CA ALA A 316 18.57 12.68 12.11
C ALA A 316 18.83 12.82 10.60
N ALA A 317 18.44 13.96 10.00
CA ALA A 317 18.65 14.22 8.57
C ALA A 317 19.35 15.56 8.34
N ARG A 318 20.23 15.61 7.34
CA ARG A 318 20.93 16.87 6.99
C ARG A 318 19.94 17.92 6.50
N ASP A 319 20.06 19.14 7.02
CA ASP A 319 19.23 20.30 6.66
C ASP A 319 19.10 20.53 5.14
N SER A 320 20.17 20.31 4.37
CA SER A 320 20.18 20.45 2.91
C SER A 320 19.21 19.50 2.21
N LEU A 321 18.89 18.34 2.80
CA LEU A 321 17.95 17.37 2.20
C LEU A 321 16.52 17.91 2.20
N PHE A 322 16.17 18.76 3.16
CA PHE A 322 14.85 19.40 3.24
C PHE A 322 14.65 20.46 2.15
N LYS A 323 15.73 20.95 1.53
CA LYS A 323 15.69 21.95 0.45
C LYS A 323 15.50 21.35 -0.94
N ILE A 324 15.66 20.03 -1.10
CA ILE A 324 15.54 19.36 -2.41
C ILE A 324 14.06 19.32 -2.82
N PRO A 325 13.69 19.79 -4.03
CA PRO A 325 12.31 19.73 -4.50
C PRO A 325 11.76 18.30 -4.46
N ILE A 326 10.51 18.13 -4.03
CA ILE A 326 9.83 16.83 -3.82
C ILE A 326 10.45 16.00 -2.68
N PHE A 327 11.74 15.69 -2.72
CA PHE A 327 12.41 14.88 -1.68
C PHE A 327 12.35 15.53 -0.30
N GLY A 328 12.53 16.85 -0.20
CA GLY A 328 12.39 17.59 1.05
C GLY A 328 10.99 17.45 1.67
N ARG A 329 9.93 17.41 0.85
CA ARG A 329 8.55 17.17 1.31
C ARG A 329 8.38 15.75 1.88
N ILE A 330 9.13 14.77 1.39
CA ILE A 330 9.14 13.40 1.92
C ILE A 330 9.92 13.34 3.24
N VAL A 331 11.08 13.99 3.30
CA VAL A 331 11.88 14.03 4.54
C VAL A 331 11.12 14.72 5.67
N HIS A 332 10.37 15.78 5.37
CA HIS A 332 9.47 16.44 6.34
C HIS A 332 8.35 15.54 6.87
N THR A 333 7.99 14.47 6.17
CA THR A 333 6.85 13.63 6.58
C THR A 333 7.28 12.45 7.45
N VAL A 334 8.53 12.00 7.34
CA VAL A 334 9.06 10.82 8.05
C VAL A 334 9.63 11.10 9.45
N ASN A 335 9.14 12.14 10.14
CA ASN A 335 9.63 12.57 11.47
C ASN A 335 11.16 12.78 11.51
N ALA A 336 11.74 13.28 10.42
CA ALA A 336 13.15 13.62 10.38
C ALA A 336 13.41 14.96 11.08
N ILE A 337 14.41 15.00 11.95
CA ILE A 337 14.88 16.19 12.65
C ILE A 337 16.09 16.74 11.86
N PRO A 338 16.03 17.99 11.40
CA PRO A 338 17.12 18.61 10.67
C PRO A 338 18.34 18.81 11.56
N ILE A 339 19.51 18.46 11.05
CA ILE A 339 20.81 18.69 11.70
C ILE A 339 21.77 19.40 10.75
N LYS A 340 22.50 20.39 11.28
CA LYS A 340 23.62 21.04 10.57
C LYS A 340 24.90 20.22 10.72
N ARG A 341 25.71 20.14 9.67
CA ARG A 341 27.02 19.46 9.73
C ARG A 341 28.04 20.33 10.46
N GLY A 342 28.82 19.72 11.34
CA GLY A 342 30.00 20.35 11.96
C GLY A 342 29.72 21.26 13.15
N GLN A 343 28.47 21.36 13.61
CA GLN A 343 28.11 22.14 14.80
C GLN A 343 27.32 21.28 15.80
N ALA A 344 27.59 21.46 17.09
CA ALA A 344 26.78 20.87 18.15
C ALA A 344 25.42 21.58 18.18
N ASP A 345 24.42 20.97 17.55
CA ASP A 345 23.06 21.52 17.51
C ASP A 345 22.30 21.12 18.78
N LEU A 346 22.43 21.95 19.83
CA LEU A 346 21.73 21.79 21.11
C LEU A 346 20.20 21.79 20.95
N THR A 347 19.67 22.37 19.87
CA THR A 347 18.23 22.35 19.57
C THR A 347 17.81 20.99 19.06
N ALA A 348 18.54 20.42 18.10
CA ALA A 348 18.30 19.06 17.64
C ALA A 348 18.42 18.03 18.78
N MET A 349 19.41 18.20 19.67
CA MET A 349 19.57 17.34 20.85
C MET A 349 18.37 17.39 21.79
N ARG A 350 17.80 18.58 22.04
CA ARG A 350 16.57 18.73 22.84
C ARG A 350 15.39 18.01 22.18
N MET A 351 15.21 18.20 20.87
CA MET A 351 14.16 17.51 20.11
C MET A 351 14.32 15.99 20.15
N PHE A 352 15.55 15.47 20.06
CA PHE A 352 15.81 14.04 20.15
C PHE A 352 15.41 13.46 21.51
N VAL A 353 15.78 14.13 22.61
CA VAL A 353 15.40 13.70 23.96
C VAL A 353 13.89 13.74 24.16
N GLU A 354 13.22 14.78 23.67
CA GLU A 354 11.76 14.89 23.74
C GLU A 354 11.07 13.75 22.98
N ARG A 355 11.49 13.44 21.75
CA ARG A 355 10.94 12.32 20.97
C ARG A 355 11.15 10.97 21.63
N LEU A 356 12.32 10.75 22.23
CA LEU A 356 12.59 9.53 22.97
C LEU A 356 11.66 9.41 24.20
N LYS A 357 11.41 10.51 24.92
CA LYS A 357 10.46 10.55 26.04
C LYS A 357 9.01 10.31 25.58
N ASP A 358 8.64 10.80 24.40
CA ASP A 358 7.34 10.54 23.75
C ASP A 358 7.20 9.08 23.25
N GLY A 359 8.22 8.24 23.43
CA GLY A 359 8.17 6.83 23.08
C GLY A 359 8.54 6.49 21.63
N PHE A 360 9.16 7.41 20.89
CA PHE A 360 9.66 7.14 19.54
C PHE A 360 10.99 6.37 19.57
N GLY A 361 11.23 5.57 18.52
CA GLY A 361 12.55 5.03 18.23
C GLY A 361 13.42 6.06 17.50
N LEU A 362 14.52 6.51 18.08
CA LEU A 362 15.45 7.42 17.40
C LEU A 362 16.53 6.63 16.67
N VAL A 363 16.62 6.79 15.35
CA VAL A 363 17.63 6.12 14.53
C VAL A 363 18.80 7.06 14.25
N LEU A 364 20.00 6.66 14.68
CA LEU A 364 21.25 7.40 14.44
C LEU A 364 22.32 6.51 13.81
N TYR A 365 23.22 7.18 13.10
CA TYR A 365 24.36 6.60 12.40
C TYR A 365 25.65 7.18 12.97
N PRO A 366 26.22 6.60 14.03
CA PRO A 366 27.28 7.24 14.80
C PRO A 366 28.63 7.30 14.08
N GLU A 367 28.80 6.63 12.92
CA GLU A 367 29.95 6.84 12.02
C GLU A 367 29.98 8.27 11.44
N GLY A 368 28.81 8.91 11.31
CA GLY A 368 28.65 10.28 10.82
C GLY A 368 28.81 10.47 9.30
N THR A 369 29.24 9.45 8.57
CA THR A 369 29.23 9.38 7.11
C THR A 369 28.92 7.96 6.66
N ARG A 370 28.47 7.81 5.42
CA ARG A 370 28.35 6.50 4.77
C ARG A 370 29.73 5.92 4.48
N THR A 371 29.86 4.61 4.61
CA THR A 371 31.04 3.84 4.25
C THR A 371 31.36 3.92 2.75
N LEU A 372 32.62 3.68 2.41
CA LEU A 372 33.15 3.65 1.06
C LEU A 372 33.47 2.23 0.57
N ASP A 373 33.37 1.22 1.45
CA ASP A 373 33.77 -0.16 1.16
C ASP A 373 32.82 -1.22 1.75
N GLY A 374 31.76 -0.78 2.44
CA GLY A 374 30.80 -1.67 3.10
C GLY A 374 31.18 -2.02 4.55
N LYS A 375 32.41 -1.72 4.99
CA LYS A 375 32.89 -1.95 6.36
C LYS A 375 32.38 -0.87 7.31
N ILE A 376 32.29 -1.23 8.59
CA ILE A 376 31.86 -0.37 9.69
C ILE A 376 33.06 0.39 10.24
N ALA A 377 33.03 1.73 10.12
CA ALA A 377 34.03 2.61 10.69
C ALA A 377 33.87 2.74 12.22
N GLU A 378 34.85 3.36 12.86
CA GLU A 378 34.75 3.65 14.30
C GLU A 378 33.56 4.56 14.60
N VAL A 379 32.79 4.14 15.61
CA VAL A 379 31.66 4.86 16.15
C VAL A 379 32.17 6.12 16.87
N LYS A 380 31.52 7.28 16.63
CA LYS A 380 31.87 8.53 17.32
C LYS A 380 31.08 8.70 18.62
N PRO A 381 31.67 9.23 19.71
CA PRO A 381 31.03 9.31 21.03
C PRO A 381 29.84 10.27 21.15
N GLY A 382 29.49 11.00 20.10
CA GLY A 382 28.52 12.12 20.14
C GLY A 382 27.08 11.76 20.56
N PHE A 383 26.71 10.48 20.56
CA PHE A 383 25.38 10.02 20.96
C PHE A 383 25.28 9.65 22.45
N SER A 384 26.39 9.53 23.18
CA SER A 384 26.40 9.09 24.58
C SER A 384 25.70 10.07 25.53
N LEU A 385 25.78 11.39 25.24
CA LEU A 385 24.98 12.40 25.95
C LEU A 385 23.48 12.17 25.77
N LEU A 386 23.08 11.74 24.57
CA LEU A 386 21.69 11.48 24.21
C LEU A 386 21.16 10.25 24.95
N ALA A 387 21.93 9.17 24.95
CA ALA A 387 21.59 7.97 25.70
C ALA A 387 21.45 8.25 27.21
N ARG A 388 22.40 8.99 27.81
CA ARG A 388 22.35 9.36 29.24
C ARG A 388 21.15 10.25 29.58
N ARG A 389 20.84 11.27 28.77
CA ARG A 389 19.74 12.19 29.04
C ARG A 389 18.34 11.61 28.79
N ALA A 390 18.21 10.76 27.79
CA ALA A 390 16.94 10.13 27.47
C ALA A 390 16.63 8.94 28.39
N ASN A 391 17.65 8.31 28.97
CA ASN A 391 17.55 7.13 29.82
C ASN A 391 16.73 6.00 29.14
N VAL A 392 17.06 5.72 27.88
CA VAL A 392 16.38 4.71 27.05
C VAL A 392 17.35 3.60 26.65
N PRO A 393 16.85 2.37 26.40
CA PRO A 393 17.68 1.29 25.90
C PRO A 393 18.29 1.63 24.53
N ILE A 394 19.54 1.23 24.33
CA ILE A 394 20.26 1.36 23.07
C ILE A 394 20.16 0.03 22.32
N ILE A 395 19.67 0.05 21.09
CA ILE A 395 19.58 -1.12 20.23
C ILE A 395 20.66 -1.00 19.14
N PRO A 396 21.72 -1.82 19.17
CA PRO A 396 22.64 -1.90 18.04
C PRO A 396 21.93 -2.55 16.84
N SER A 397 22.13 -2.03 15.63
CA SER A 397 21.57 -2.57 14.40
C SER A 397 22.63 -2.59 13.30
N VAL A 398 22.62 -3.64 12.47
CA VAL A 398 23.53 -3.75 11.33
C VAL A 398 22.71 -3.90 10.05
N ILE A 399 23.08 -3.10 9.05
CA ILE A 399 22.63 -3.21 7.66
C ILE A 399 23.79 -3.74 6.82
N ASP A 400 23.52 -4.76 6.01
CA ASP A 400 24.49 -5.35 5.07
C ASP A 400 23.86 -5.56 3.69
N GLY A 401 24.60 -5.29 2.60
CA GLY A 401 24.10 -5.34 1.23
C GLY A 401 23.67 -4.00 0.66
N ALA A 402 23.48 -2.98 1.50
CA ALA A 402 23.01 -1.68 1.04
C ALA A 402 24.11 -0.90 0.31
N TYR A 403 25.38 -1.12 0.69
CA TYR A 403 26.54 -0.56 -0.02
C TYR A 403 26.62 -1.09 -1.46
N GLU A 404 26.46 -2.40 -1.64
CA GLU A 404 26.50 -3.07 -2.95
C GLU A 404 25.31 -2.65 -3.84
N CYS A 405 24.16 -2.36 -3.24
CA CYS A 405 22.96 -1.94 -3.98
C CYS A 405 23.00 -0.45 -4.38
N TRP A 406 23.43 0.45 -3.49
CA TRP A 406 23.43 1.88 -3.80
C TRP A 406 24.52 2.65 -3.03
N PRO A 407 25.78 2.54 -3.45
CA PRO A 407 26.89 3.19 -2.78
C PRO A 407 26.84 4.71 -2.99
N LYS A 408 27.49 5.45 -2.10
CA LYS A 408 27.49 6.93 -2.06
C LYS A 408 27.86 7.60 -3.39
N ASN A 409 28.70 6.97 -4.21
CA ASN A 409 29.23 7.52 -5.46
C ASN A 409 28.43 7.13 -6.71
N HIS A 410 27.35 6.35 -6.56
CA HIS A 410 26.51 5.91 -7.69
C HIS A 410 25.26 6.78 -7.84
N LYS A 411 24.97 7.17 -9.09
CA LYS A 411 23.76 7.94 -9.44
C LYS A 411 22.49 7.09 -9.38
N LEU A 412 22.58 5.81 -9.73
CA LEU A 412 21.44 4.88 -9.75
C LEU A 412 21.75 3.64 -8.91
N PHE A 413 20.71 3.05 -8.33
CA PHE A 413 20.79 1.80 -7.58
C PHE A 413 20.85 0.58 -8.50
N SER A 414 21.39 -0.51 -7.97
CA SER A 414 21.32 -1.85 -8.53
C SER A 414 20.40 -2.72 -7.65
N PRO A 415 19.55 -3.56 -8.24
CA PRO A 415 18.78 -4.52 -7.47
C PRO A 415 19.70 -5.51 -6.73
N GLY A 416 19.32 -5.91 -5.52
CA GLY A 416 20.10 -6.81 -4.70
C GLY A 416 19.36 -7.27 -3.45
N LYS A 417 20.08 -7.91 -2.54
CA LYS A 417 19.53 -8.34 -1.24
C LYS A 417 20.16 -7.51 -0.13
N VAL A 418 19.32 -6.86 0.66
CA VAL A 418 19.71 -6.13 1.86
C VAL A 418 19.23 -6.88 3.10
N TYR A 419 20.10 -6.95 4.10
CA TYR A 419 19.83 -7.62 5.36
C TYR A 419 19.94 -6.62 6.50
N VAL A 420 19.04 -6.74 7.47
CA VAL A 420 19.03 -5.93 8.70
C VAL A 420 19.03 -6.87 9.89
N ASN A 421 19.91 -6.65 10.86
CA ASN A 421 20.00 -7.46 12.07
C ASN A 421 19.97 -6.57 13.32
N TYR A 422 18.99 -6.81 14.21
CA TYR A 422 18.87 -6.09 15.47
C TYR A 422 19.59 -6.85 16.60
N GLY A 423 20.46 -6.15 17.33
CA GLY A 423 21.25 -6.70 18.42
C GLY A 423 20.51 -6.71 19.75
N ARG A 424 21.18 -7.21 20.79
CA ARG A 424 20.61 -7.23 22.14
C ARG A 424 20.51 -5.79 22.69
N PRO A 425 19.41 -5.42 23.37
CA PRO A 425 19.30 -4.12 24.01
C PRO A 425 20.42 -3.90 25.01
N ILE A 426 21.12 -2.78 24.88
CA ILE A 426 22.14 -2.32 25.82
C ILE A 426 21.45 -1.35 26.79
N PRO A 427 21.52 -1.59 28.10
CA PRO A 427 20.92 -0.71 29.10
C PRO A 427 21.66 0.64 29.15
N PRO A 428 20.95 1.77 29.36
CA PRO A 428 21.56 3.11 29.34
C PRO A 428 22.66 3.28 30.40
N GLU A 429 22.59 2.57 31.52
CA GLU A 429 23.57 2.54 32.60
C GLU A 429 24.96 2.13 32.10
N LYS A 430 25.01 1.26 31.08
CA LYS A 430 26.28 0.81 30.47
C LYS A 430 27.09 1.95 29.85
N VAL A 431 26.41 3.01 29.39
CA VAL A 431 27.08 4.22 28.88
C VAL A 431 27.76 4.98 30.01
N ALA A 432 27.13 5.03 31.19
CA ALA A 432 27.70 5.70 32.35
C ALA A 432 28.88 4.90 32.94
N GLU A 433 28.79 3.57 32.96
CA GLU A 433 29.87 2.68 33.43
C GLU A 433 31.15 2.80 32.61
N LEU A 434 31.05 2.74 31.28
CA LEU A 434 32.21 2.72 30.39
C LEU A 434 32.72 4.13 30.06
N GLY A 435 31.87 5.16 30.17
CA GLY A 435 32.17 6.49 29.67
C GLY A 435 32.12 6.56 28.13
N ASP A 436 32.09 7.79 27.60
CA ASP A 436 31.70 8.04 26.21
C ASP A 436 32.63 7.36 25.17
N ARG A 437 33.96 7.40 25.38
CA ARG A 437 34.95 6.86 24.44
C ARG A 437 35.00 5.32 24.45
N GLU A 438 35.04 4.71 25.62
CA GLU A 438 35.08 3.24 25.73
C GLU A 438 33.74 2.63 25.32
N PHE A 439 32.61 3.29 25.60
CA PHE A 439 31.33 2.85 25.06
C PHE A 439 31.31 2.88 23.52
N ALA A 440 31.91 3.88 22.89
CA ALA A 440 31.98 3.94 21.43
C ALA A 440 32.81 2.79 20.84
N LYS A 441 33.94 2.44 21.46
CA LYS A 441 34.73 1.24 21.08
C LYS A 441 33.94 -0.05 21.29
N TYR A 442 33.30 -0.19 22.45
CA TYR A 442 32.43 -1.32 22.79
C TYR A 442 31.30 -1.50 21.75
N LEU A 443 30.63 -0.42 21.37
CA LEU A 443 29.59 -0.45 20.35
C LEU A 443 30.17 -0.78 18.96
N THR A 444 31.34 -0.23 18.61
CA THR A 444 32.03 -0.55 17.34
C THR A 444 32.26 -2.05 17.24
N LYS A 445 32.80 -2.67 18.30
CA LYS A 445 33.02 -4.12 18.35
C LYS A 445 31.73 -4.90 18.17
N ILE A 446 30.67 -4.55 18.91
CA ILE A 446 29.35 -5.19 18.77
C ILE A 446 28.84 -5.12 17.33
N LEU A 447 28.91 -3.95 16.69
CA LEU A 447 28.42 -3.78 15.33
C LEU A 447 29.23 -4.61 14.32
N ARG A 448 30.55 -4.68 14.48
CA ARG A 448 31.43 -5.51 13.63
C ARG A 448 31.15 -7.01 13.82
N ASP A 449 31.06 -7.47 15.05
CA ASP A 449 30.73 -8.86 15.39
C ASP A 449 29.36 -9.24 14.79
N MET A 450 28.36 -8.38 14.97
CA MET A 450 27.03 -8.55 14.40
C MET A 450 27.02 -8.59 12.86
N GLN A 451 27.88 -7.82 12.20
CA GLN A 451 28.00 -7.84 10.74
C GLN A 451 28.68 -9.11 10.25
N THR A 452 29.73 -9.56 10.94
CA THR A 452 30.40 -10.84 10.66
C THR A 452 29.41 -12.00 10.77
N GLU A 453 28.67 -12.09 11.89
CA GLU A 453 27.63 -13.10 12.09
C GLU A 453 26.54 -13.03 11.01
N LEU A 454 26.07 -11.82 10.68
CA LEU A 454 25.04 -11.63 9.65
C LEU A 454 25.52 -12.12 8.30
N ARG A 455 26.74 -11.75 7.89
CA ARG A 455 27.32 -12.13 6.60
C ARG A 455 27.49 -13.64 6.51
N LEU A 456 28.03 -14.29 7.55
CA LEU A 456 28.10 -15.75 7.62
C LEU A 456 26.72 -16.40 7.47
N LYS A 457 25.73 -15.91 8.22
CA LYS A 457 24.35 -16.43 8.19
C LYS A 457 23.69 -16.34 6.82
N VAL A 458 24.05 -15.34 6.00
CA VAL A 458 23.49 -15.15 4.66
C VAL A 458 24.39 -15.67 3.54
N GLY A 459 25.47 -16.40 3.89
CA GLY A 459 26.40 -16.99 2.92
C GLY A 459 27.33 -15.99 2.24
N ARG A 460 27.64 -14.85 2.89
CA ARG A 460 28.59 -13.84 2.41
C ARG A 460 29.92 -13.95 3.16
N LYS A 461 31.03 -13.69 2.47
CA LYS A 461 32.36 -13.61 3.10
C LYS A 461 32.39 -12.48 4.14
N PRO A 462 32.82 -12.73 5.40
CA PRO A 462 33.03 -11.70 6.40
C PRO A 462 34.01 -10.61 5.94
N PHE A 463 33.89 -9.42 6.50
CA PHE A 463 34.88 -8.38 6.32
C PHE A 463 36.03 -8.57 7.29
N GLU A 464 37.25 -8.29 6.83
CA GLU A 464 38.43 -8.20 7.69
C GLU A 464 38.52 -6.79 8.27
N TYR A 465 38.48 -6.72 9.60
CA TYR A 465 38.62 -5.49 10.36
C TYR A 465 40.03 -5.39 10.93
N PRO A 466 40.83 -4.39 10.52
CA PRO A 466 42.14 -4.18 11.12
C PRO A 466 41.96 -3.78 12.60
N ASN A 467 42.66 -4.48 13.50
CA ASN A 467 42.79 -4.22 14.95
C ASN A 467 41.75 -4.82 15.92
N ASP A 468 40.94 -5.83 15.57
CA ASP A 468 40.01 -6.42 16.55
C ASP A 468 40.73 -7.18 17.70
N GLU A 469 42.02 -7.52 17.56
CA GLU A 469 42.87 -8.11 18.63
C GLU A 469 43.25 -7.12 19.76
N LYS A 470 43.22 -5.80 19.51
CA LYS A 470 43.64 -4.78 20.50
C LYS A 470 42.60 -4.45 21.57
N TYR A 471 41.43 -5.08 21.51
CA TYR A 471 40.29 -4.82 22.40
C TYR A 471 39.96 -6.03 23.31
N CYS A 472 40.80 -7.07 23.28
CA CYS A 472 40.79 -8.19 24.21
C CYS A 472 41.90 -8.00 25.25
N SER A 473 41.75 -7.03 26.13
CA SER A 473 42.53 -6.89 27.37
C SER A 473 41.69 -6.23 28.44
#